data_AF-A0A195FD62-F1
#
_entry.id   AF-A0A195FD62-F1
#
_cell.length_a   1.000
_cell.length_b   1.000
_cell.length_c   1.000
_cell.angle_alpha   90.00
_cell.angle_beta   90.00
_cell.angle_gamma   90.00
#
_symmetry.space_group_name_H-M   'P 1'
#
loop_
_entity.id
_entity.type
_entity.pdbx_description
1 polymer ?
#
loop_
_entity_poly.entity_id
_entity_poly.type
_entity_poly.pdbx_seq_one_letter_code
_entity_poly.pdbx_strand_id
1 'polypeptide(L)'
;MGYSLFAMLILSTPIVSFGLKVNVIHKWKYCEYEWKSEQQKEDAINSCTYDPYTCVLMQTKQKVNGRVFVTARRELDSGAPATLATVTHKTGPGGPLLRPYPDWSWHNSSCICNGIVNVYRVHIRCNHIFVLDNGQIGETNKQICNPKLLIFDLKNDMLVKTIYIPLDIATNKTGSGLLVDVFVYVPNEKCTHFLDKMIVFMADSKGSGIVIYHSSRKHMCRVESDYMKPTNTTFLVDGDIFTYVGGIFSMTIMGDGKYSTFNIMNISTYWGQLTGLSNRFQKYALQTYNLSDINFRYFEMNLDEIFKKIN
;
A
#
# COMPACT_ATOMS: atom_id res chain seq x y z
N MET A 1 -29.73 3.68 63.12
CA MET A 1 -29.64 3.53 61.65
C MET A 1 -28.69 4.59 61.13
N GLY A 2 -27.46 4.21 60.79
CA GLY A 2 -26.46 5.11 60.22
C GLY A 2 -25.65 4.34 59.19
N TYR A 3 -26.07 4.39 57.93
CA TYR A 3 -25.30 3.82 56.83
C TYR A 3 -24.28 4.87 56.38
N SER A 4 -23.00 4.56 56.58
CA SER A 4 -21.86 5.32 56.09
C SER A 4 -21.86 5.28 54.55
N LEU A 5 -21.99 6.44 53.92
CA LEU A 5 -21.82 6.63 52.48
C LEU A 5 -20.37 6.35 52.09
N PHE A 6 -20.13 5.23 51.40
CA PHE A 6 -18.85 4.95 50.76
C PHE A 6 -18.80 5.77 49.46
N ALA A 7 -18.04 6.87 49.46
CA ALA A 7 -17.77 7.65 48.25
C ALA A 7 -16.85 6.85 47.32
N MET A 8 -17.38 6.33 46.21
CA MET A 8 -16.55 5.82 45.11
C MET A 8 -15.86 7.01 44.42
N LEU A 9 -14.58 7.18 44.68
CA LEU A 9 -13.68 8.02 43.89
C LEU A 9 -13.53 7.40 42.50
N ILE A 10 -14.30 7.90 41.53
CA ILE A 10 -14.07 7.64 40.11
C ILE A 10 -12.79 8.38 39.75
N LEU A 11 -11.67 7.65 39.68
CA LEU A 11 -10.44 8.12 39.04
C LEU A 11 -10.72 8.29 37.55
N SER A 12 -11.22 9.47 37.16
CA SER A 12 -11.21 9.90 35.77
C SER A 12 -9.76 10.14 35.37
N THR A 13 -9.09 9.13 34.81
CA THR A 13 -7.83 9.36 34.11
C THR A 13 -8.15 10.30 32.94
N PRO A 14 -7.64 11.55 32.92
CA PRO A 14 -7.83 12.40 31.77
C PRO A 14 -7.22 11.68 30.58
N ILE A 15 -8.02 11.48 29.52
CA ILE A 15 -7.49 11.05 28.23
C ILE A 15 -6.62 12.22 27.76
N VAL A 16 -5.31 12.13 28.02
CA VAL A 16 -4.35 13.11 27.52
C VAL A 16 -4.29 12.90 26.01
N SER A 17 -5.10 13.66 25.27
CA SER A 17 -4.97 13.75 23.82
C SER A 17 -3.69 14.52 23.55
N PHE A 18 -2.61 13.79 23.31
CA PHE A 18 -1.36 14.38 22.86
C PHE A 18 -1.59 14.98 21.48
N GLY A 19 -1.79 16.30 21.40
CA GLY A 19 -1.94 17.06 20.16
C GLY A 19 -0.64 17.09 19.36
N LEU A 20 -0.18 15.95 18.85
CA LEU A 20 0.88 15.87 17.87
C LEU A 20 0.33 16.37 16.54
N LYS A 21 0.94 17.44 16.03
CA LYS A 21 0.52 18.04 14.77
C LYS A 21 1.09 17.21 13.63
N VAL A 22 0.20 16.54 12.89
CA VAL A 22 0.55 15.84 11.66
C VAL A 22 0.93 16.87 10.60
N ASN A 23 2.13 16.75 10.01
CA ASN A 23 2.53 17.61 8.91
C ASN A 23 2.02 17.03 7.59
N VAL A 24 0.96 17.61 7.03
CA VAL A 24 0.39 17.16 5.75
C VAL A 24 1.20 17.77 4.60
N ILE A 25 2.00 16.95 3.95
CA ILE A 25 2.93 17.35 2.89
C ILE A 25 2.21 17.49 1.55
N HIS A 26 1.34 16.53 1.22
CA HIS A 26 0.58 16.54 -0.04
C HIS A 26 -0.89 16.18 0.21
N LYS A 27 -1.77 16.79 -0.59
CA LYS A 27 -3.22 16.59 -0.54
C LYS A 27 -3.76 16.41 -1.95
N TRP A 28 -4.72 15.51 -2.08
CA TRP A 28 -5.45 15.33 -3.32
C TRP A 28 -6.95 15.31 -3.06
N LYS A 29 -7.68 15.97 -3.95
CA LYS A 29 -9.09 15.74 -4.14
C LYS A 29 -9.35 14.48 -4.97
N TYR A 30 -8.55 14.29 -6.01
CA TYR A 30 -8.59 13.11 -6.88
C TYR A 30 -7.20 12.87 -7.50
N CYS A 31 -6.96 11.65 -7.96
CA CYS A 31 -5.70 11.32 -8.63
C CYS A 31 -5.72 11.92 -10.04
N GLU A 32 -4.58 12.43 -10.50
CA GLU A 32 -4.40 12.94 -11.87
C GLU A 32 -2.95 12.72 -12.29
N TYR A 33 -2.72 12.43 -13.57
CA TYR A 33 -1.43 12.02 -14.11
C TYR A 33 -0.79 13.10 -15.00
N GLU A 34 0.54 13.02 -15.15
CA GLU A 34 1.24 13.71 -16.23
C GLU A 34 1.04 12.96 -17.55
N TRP A 35 0.07 13.40 -18.33
CA TRP A 35 -0.21 12.88 -19.68
C TRP A 35 0.83 13.36 -20.70
N LYS A 36 1.10 12.54 -21.71
CA LYS A 36 1.93 12.89 -22.87
C LYS A 36 1.24 13.90 -23.79
N SER A 37 -0.10 13.85 -23.84
CA SER A 37 -0.96 14.75 -24.61
C SER A 37 -2.38 14.71 -24.03
N GLU A 38 -3.18 15.73 -24.33
CA GLU A 38 -4.61 15.71 -23.99
C GLU A 38 -5.34 14.54 -24.66
N GLN A 39 -4.95 14.19 -25.89
CA GLN A 39 -5.49 13.00 -26.58
C GLN A 39 -5.28 11.72 -25.77
N GLN A 40 -4.10 11.52 -25.16
CA GLN A 40 -3.85 10.33 -24.33
C GLN A 40 -4.81 10.27 -23.13
N LYS A 41 -5.12 11.43 -22.54
CA LYS A 41 -6.07 11.53 -21.43
C LYS A 41 -7.48 11.21 -21.89
N GLU A 42 -7.91 11.83 -22.98
CA GLU A 42 -9.24 11.59 -23.57
C GLU A 42 -9.43 10.13 -23.95
N ASP A 43 -8.44 9.51 -24.59
CA ASP A 43 -8.45 8.10 -24.94
C ASP A 43 -8.60 7.22 -23.69
N ALA A 44 -7.86 7.54 -22.61
CA ALA A 44 -7.94 6.78 -21.36
C ALA A 44 -9.31 6.90 -20.67
N ILE A 45 -9.95 8.07 -20.74
CA ILE A 45 -11.31 8.30 -20.22
C ILE A 45 -12.31 7.53 -21.09
N ASN A 46 -12.24 7.68 -22.41
CA ASN A 46 -13.15 7.04 -23.37
C ASN A 46 -13.03 5.51 -23.36
N SER A 47 -11.84 4.98 -23.09
CA SER A 47 -11.58 3.55 -22.96
C SER A 47 -11.86 3.00 -21.55
N CYS A 48 -12.41 3.82 -20.64
CA CYS A 48 -12.64 3.47 -19.25
C CYS A 48 -11.40 2.90 -18.54
N THR A 49 -10.20 3.42 -18.84
CA THR A 49 -8.96 3.06 -18.12
C THR A 49 -8.57 4.10 -17.07
N TYR A 50 -9.15 5.30 -17.17
CA TYR A 50 -9.01 6.37 -16.19
C TYR A 50 -10.36 7.00 -15.84
N ASP A 51 -10.69 6.97 -14.56
CA ASP A 51 -11.81 7.66 -13.94
C ASP A 51 -11.37 8.17 -12.56
N PRO A 52 -11.36 9.49 -12.34
CA PRO A 52 -10.96 10.08 -11.06
C PRO A 52 -11.87 9.70 -9.89
N TYR A 53 -13.12 9.27 -10.12
CA TYR A 53 -14.02 8.76 -9.08
C TYR A 53 -13.62 7.36 -8.61
N THR A 54 -12.95 6.58 -9.47
CA THR A 54 -12.53 5.22 -9.14
C THR A 54 -11.04 5.04 -8.90
N CYS A 55 -10.26 6.11 -9.02
CA CYS A 55 -8.84 6.10 -8.70
C CYS A 55 -8.55 6.22 -7.19
N VAL A 56 -8.20 5.11 -6.55
CA VAL A 56 -7.86 5.07 -5.12
C VAL A 56 -6.36 4.89 -4.90
N LEU A 57 -5.73 5.90 -4.27
CA LEU A 57 -4.33 5.83 -3.85
C LEU A 57 -4.19 4.92 -2.61
N MET A 58 -3.25 3.98 -2.68
CA MET A 58 -3.12 2.89 -1.71
C MET A 58 -1.94 3.03 -0.75
N GLN A 59 -0.76 3.39 -1.26
CA GLN A 59 0.43 3.54 -0.44
C GLN A 59 1.28 4.67 -0.99
N THR A 60 1.95 5.38 -0.10
CA THR A 60 3.13 6.18 -0.46
C THR A 60 4.40 5.59 0.15
N LYS A 61 5.49 5.68 -0.60
CA LYS A 61 6.84 5.34 -0.11
C LYS A 61 7.82 6.42 -0.53
N GLN A 62 8.47 7.05 0.46
CA GLN A 62 9.47 8.08 0.22
C GLN A 62 10.87 7.46 0.18
N LYS A 63 11.68 7.93 -0.77
CA LYS A 63 13.12 7.67 -0.84
C LYS A 63 13.87 8.83 -0.16
N VAL A 64 15.07 8.56 0.34
CA VAL A 64 15.98 9.53 0.99
C VAL A 64 16.19 10.83 0.19
N ASN A 65 16.20 10.74 -1.15
CA ASN A 65 16.39 11.90 -2.01
C ASN A 65 15.11 12.74 -2.22
N GLY A 66 14.05 12.50 -1.43
CA GLY A 66 12.78 13.23 -1.50
C GLY A 66 11.78 12.70 -2.52
N ARG A 67 12.14 11.72 -3.37
CA ARG A 67 11.21 11.13 -4.34
C ARG A 67 10.13 10.33 -3.60
N VAL A 68 8.85 10.67 -3.82
CA VAL A 68 7.70 9.97 -3.26
C VAL A 68 7.06 9.09 -4.32
N PHE A 69 7.04 7.78 -4.08
CA PHE A 69 6.30 6.80 -4.87
C PHE A 69 4.88 6.69 -4.34
N VAL A 70 3.92 6.49 -5.24
CA VAL A 70 2.53 6.25 -4.92
C VAL A 70 1.98 5.07 -5.73
N THR A 71 1.15 4.25 -5.10
CA THR A 71 0.44 3.16 -5.76
C THR A 71 -1.05 3.47 -5.87
N ALA A 72 -1.68 2.96 -6.93
CA ALA A 72 -3.12 3.07 -7.17
C ALA A 72 -3.67 1.74 -7.69
N ARG A 73 -4.67 1.16 -7.00
CA ARG A 73 -5.21 -0.16 -7.34
C ARG A 73 -6.15 -0.11 -8.56
N ARG A 74 -6.20 -1.20 -9.34
CA ARG A 74 -7.08 -1.38 -10.53
C ARG A 74 -8.29 -2.31 -10.30
N GLU A 75 -8.77 -2.40 -9.06
CA GLU A 75 -9.86 -3.33 -8.72
C GLU A 75 -11.27 -2.85 -9.06
N LEU A 76 -11.55 -1.65 -9.54
CA LEU A 76 -12.89 -1.34 -10.09
C LEU A 76 -12.84 -1.07 -11.59
N ASP A 77 -11.98 -1.82 -12.29
CA ASP A 77 -11.78 -1.84 -13.75
C ASP A 77 -11.28 -0.53 -14.40
N SER A 78 -11.64 0.66 -13.91
CA SER A 78 -11.49 1.92 -14.63
C SER A 78 -10.80 3.09 -13.92
N GLY A 79 -10.12 2.90 -12.79
CA GLY A 79 -9.63 4.05 -11.99
C GLY A 79 -8.21 4.54 -12.29
N ALA A 80 -7.25 3.63 -12.43
CA ALA A 80 -5.83 3.97 -12.37
C ALA A 80 -5.09 3.53 -13.65
N PRO A 81 -4.87 4.43 -14.63
CA PRO A 81 -4.17 4.11 -15.87
C PRO A 81 -2.70 3.75 -15.62
N ALA A 82 -2.09 4.20 -14.51
CA ALA A 82 -0.81 3.71 -14.04
C ALA A 82 -0.89 3.34 -12.55
N THR A 83 -0.63 2.08 -12.23
CA THR A 83 -0.78 1.57 -10.85
C THR A 83 0.39 1.92 -9.93
N LEU A 84 1.51 2.36 -10.51
CA LEU A 84 2.69 2.81 -9.79
C LEU A 84 3.20 4.10 -10.43
N ALA A 85 3.36 5.13 -9.61
CA ALA A 85 3.75 6.47 -10.05
C ALA A 85 4.63 7.16 -9.00
N THR A 86 5.11 8.34 -9.34
CA THR A 86 5.85 9.25 -8.46
C THR A 86 5.13 10.58 -8.39
N VAL A 87 5.12 11.20 -7.21
CA VAL A 87 4.54 12.53 -7.02
C VAL A 87 5.46 13.57 -7.65
N THR A 88 4.89 14.47 -8.45
CA THR A 88 5.63 15.54 -9.11
C THR A 88 5.45 16.88 -8.42
N HIS A 89 6.22 17.88 -8.84
CA HIS A 89 6.07 19.27 -8.39
C HIS A 89 4.95 20.03 -9.13
N LYS A 90 4.40 19.48 -10.22
CA LYS A 90 3.28 20.09 -10.94
C LYS A 90 2.00 19.83 -10.18
N THR A 91 1.10 20.82 -10.14
CA THR A 91 -0.17 20.73 -9.43
C THR A 91 -1.31 21.00 -10.41
N GLY A 92 -2.28 20.09 -10.46
CA GLY A 92 -3.55 20.28 -11.15
C GLY A 92 -4.68 20.67 -10.18
N PRO A 93 -5.92 20.80 -10.66
CA PRO A 93 -7.06 21.19 -9.82
C PRO A 93 -7.36 20.19 -8.69
N GLY A 94 -6.97 18.93 -8.87
CA GLY A 94 -7.10 17.85 -7.90
C GLY A 94 -5.94 17.71 -6.92
N GLY A 95 -4.80 18.37 -7.12
CA GLY A 95 -3.58 18.20 -6.33
C GLY A 95 -2.33 17.93 -7.17
N PRO A 96 -1.21 17.51 -6.56
CA PRO A 96 0.02 17.18 -7.26
C PRO A 96 -0.17 16.11 -8.34
N LEU A 97 0.38 16.32 -9.53
CA LEU A 97 0.28 15.36 -10.63
C LEU A 97 1.17 14.14 -10.39
N LEU A 98 0.73 12.98 -10.88
CA LEU A 98 1.43 11.70 -10.77
C LEU A 98 2.16 11.36 -12.08
N ARG A 99 3.46 11.08 -12.01
CA ARG A 99 4.23 10.58 -13.15
C ARG A 99 4.35 9.06 -13.07
N PRO A 100 3.83 8.29 -14.05
CA PRO A 100 3.96 6.84 -14.07
C PRO A 100 5.40 6.39 -13.93
N TYR A 101 5.61 5.30 -13.20
CA TYR A 101 6.94 4.77 -12.93
C TYR A 101 7.12 3.36 -13.53
N PRO A 102 8.30 3.07 -14.12
CA PRO A 102 9.36 4.02 -14.49
C PRO A 102 8.88 5.07 -15.51
N ASP A 103 7.98 4.67 -16.40
CA ASP A 103 7.33 5.52 -17.39
C ASP A 103 6.07 4.83 -17.95
N TRP A 104 5.35 5.50 -18.85
CA TRP A 104 4.12 5.01 -19.46
C TRP A 104 4.24 3.66 -20.21
N SER A 105 5.41 3.28 -20.71
CA SER A 105 5.60 1.99 -21.43
C SER A 105 5.32 0.78 -20.56
N TRP A 106 5.50 0.90 -19.24
CA TRP A 106 5.19 -0.15 -18.28
C TRP A 106 3.70 -0.29 -17.97
N HIS A 107 2.88 0.69 -18.37
CA HIS A 107 1.44 0.71 -18.09
C HIS A 107 0.60 0.61 -19.37
N ASN A 108 1.20 0.91 -20.54
CA ASN A 108 0.56 0.93 -21.86
C ASN A 108 1.18 -0.12 -22.81
N SER A 109 1.56 -1.28 -22.29
CA SER A 109 2.14 -2.36 -23.11
C SER A 109 1.09 -3.01 -24.03
N SER A 110 1.47 -3.37 -25.26
CA SER A 110 0.61 -4.13 -26.19
C SER A 110 0.20 -5.49 -25.65
N CYS A 111 1.07 -6.11 -24.84
CA CYS A 111 0.73 -7.25 -23.99
C CYS A 111 0.72 -6.81 -22.53
N ILE A 112 -0.46 -6.81 -21.91
CA ILE A 112 -0.65 -6.31 -20.54
C ILE A 112 0.27 -7.00 -19.51
N CYS A 113 0.57 -8.29 -19.71
CA CYS A 113 1.39 -9.07 -18.78
C CYS A 113 2.89 -8.75 -18.80
N ASN A 114 3.38 -8.09 -19.86
CA ASN A 114 4.76 -7.62 -19.93
C ASN A 114 4.98 -6.35 -19.07
N GLY A 115 3.91 -5.59 -18.83
CA GLY A 115 3.94 -4.39 -17.99
C GLY A 115 3.62 -4.66 -16.53
N ILE A 116 3.28 -3.60 -15.82
CA ILE A 116 2.78 -3.62 -14.44
C ILE A 116 1.25 -3.61 -14.49
N VAL A 117 0.63 -4.67 -13.98
CA VAL A 117 -0.83 -4.84 -14.07
C VAL A 117 -1.53 -4.14 -12.91
N ASN A 118 -1.25 -4.55 -11.67
CA ASN A 118 -1.93 -3.98 -10.50
C ASN A 118 -1.07 -4.14 -9.25
N VAL A 119 -0.72 -3.01 -8.63
CA VAL A 119 0.19 -2.90 -7.50
C VAL A 119 -0.53 -2.21 -6.36
N TYR A 120 -0.66 -2.96 -5.26
CA TYR A 120 -1.17 -2.42 -4.02
C TYR A 120 -0.10 -1.67 -3.25
N ARG A 121 1.06 -2.33 -3.08
CA ARG A 121 2.15 -1.84 -2.25
C ARG A 121 3.49 -2.20 -2.83
N VAL A 122 4.46 -1.37 -2.47
CA VAL A 122 5.87 -1.47 -2.80
C VAL A 122 6.72 -1.45 -1.53
N HIS A 123 7.92 -1.99 -1.65
CA HIS A 123 8.94 -1.91 -0.61
C HIS A 123 10.23 -1.32 -1.18
N ILE A 124 10.92 -0.48 -0.42
CA ILE A 124 12.22 0.06 -0.82
C ILE A 124 13.28 -0.46 0.16
N ARG A 125 14.28 -1.17 -0.36
CA ARG A 125 15.43 -1.66 0.42
C ARG A 125 16.67 -1.66 -0.49
N CYS A 126 17.82 -1.25 0.06
CA CYS A 126 19.09 -1.25 -0.67
C CYS A 126 19.09 -0.47 -2.00
N ASN A 127 18.44 0.70 -2.05
CA ASN A 127 18.25 1.51 -3.28
C ASN A 127 17.51 0.77 -4.41
N HIS A 128 16.72 -0.23 -4.08
CA HIS A 128 15.84 -0.92 -5.03
C HIS A 128 14.39 -0.81 -4.57
N ILE A 129 13.48 -0.70 -5.54
CA ILE A 129 12.04 -0.78 -5.31
C ILE A 129 11.55 -2.16 -5.74
N PHE A 130 10.78 -2.76 -4.85
CA PHE A 130 10.13 -4.05 -5.01
C PHE A 130 8.66 -3.79 -5.29
N VAL A 131 8.23 -4.17 -6.48
CA VAL A 131 6.90 -3.91 -7.02
C VAL A 131 6.17 -5.24 -7.10
N LEU A 132 5.24 -5.47 -6.17
CA LEU A 132 4.42 -6.66 -6.13
C LEU A 132 3.21 -6.46 -7.03
N ASP A 133 3.28 -7.03 -8.23
CA ASP A 133 2.20 -7.03 -9.20
C ASP A 133 1.36 -8.31 -9.02
N ASN A 134 0.11 -8.15 -8.62
CA ASN A 134 -0.79 -9.29 -8.38
C ASN A 134 -1.41 -9.86 -9.67
N GLY A 135 -1.32 -9.14 -10.79
CA GLY A 135 -1.85 -9.60 -12.08
C GLY A 135 -3.38 -9.67 -12.17
N GLN A 136 -4.10 -9.05 -11.23
CA GLN A 136 -5.57 -9.04 -11.16
C GLN A 136 -6.15 -7.66 -11.46
N ILE A 137 -7.31 -7.62 -12.10
CA ILE A 137 -8.07 -6.40 -12.42
C ILE A 137 -9.55 -6.62 -12.07
N GLY A 138 -10.25 -5.54 -11.71
CA GLY A 138 -11.71 -5.54 -11.58
C GLY A 138 -12.24 -6.02 -10.23
N GLU A 139 -13.55 -5.79 -10.00
CA GLU A 139 -14.15 -5.88 -8.66
C GLU A 139 -14.12 -7.30 -8.11
N THR A 140 -14.19 -8.26 -9.03
CA THR A 140 -14.13 -9.69 -8.74
C THR A 140 -12.70 -10.21 -8.54
N ASN A 141 -11.69 -9.35 -8.70
CA ASN A 141 -10.27 -9.72 -8.69
C ASN A 141 -9.96 -10.76 -9.78
N LYS A 142 -10.36 -10.47 -11.02
CA LYS A 142 -10.16 -11.37 -12.16
C LYS A 142 -8.67 -11.49 -12.47
N GLN A 143 -8.15 -12.71 -12.45
CA GLN A 143 -6.76 -12.99 -12.81
C GLN A 143 -6.55 -12.77 -14.32
N ILE A 144 -5.69 -11.80 -14.67
CA ILE A 144 -5.32 -11.49 -16.06
C ILE A 144 -3.94 -12.06 -16.40
N CYS A 145 -3.00 -11.95 -15.47
CA CYS A 145 -1.61 -12.39 -15.62
C CYS A 145 -1.15 -13.14 -14.38
N ASN A 146 -0.17 -14.03 -14.47
CA ASN A 146 0.43 -14.58 -13.26
C ASN A 146 1.06 -13.46 -12.40
N PRO A 147 0.96 -13.54 -11.07
CA PRO A 147 1.57 -12.58 -10.18
C PRO A 147 3.09 -12.60 -10.32
N LYS A 148 3.70 -11.42 -10.18
CA LYS A 148 5.14 -11.24 -10.32
C LYS A 148 5.66 -10.16 -9.39
N LEU A 149 6.87 -10.36 -8.90
CA LEU A 149 7.63 -9.37 -8.18
C LEU A 149 8.69 -8.79 -9.12
N LEU A 150 8.54 -7.51 -9.45
CA LEU A 150 9.49 -6.75 -10.26
C LEU A 150 10.42 -5.96 -9.34
N ILE A 151 11.71 -5.98 -9.62
CA ILE A 151 12.73 -5.29 -8.81
C ILE A 151 13.46 -4.32 -9.71
N PHE A 152 13.35 -3.02 -9.39
CA PHE A 152 14.02 -1.95 -10.13
C PHE A 152 15.14 -1.33 -9.30
N ASP A 153 16.27 -1.01 -9.93
CA ASP A 153 17.32 -0.17 -9.35
C ASP A 153 16.87 1.29 -9.40
N LEU A 154 16.78 1.93 -8.23
CA LEU A 154 16.35 3.34 -8.11
C LEU A 154 17.45 4.35 -8.44
N LYS A 155 18.64 3.91 -8.87
CA LYS A 155 19.69 4.78 -9.39
C LYS A 155 19.39 5.22 -10.82
N ASN A 156 18.87 4.32 -11.64
CA ASN A 156 18.63 4.52 -13.07
C ASN A 156 17.23 4.07 -13.52
N ASP A 157 16.37 3.68 -12.58
CA ASP A 157 15.00 3.21 -12.77
C ASP A 157 14.88 2.00 -13.70
N MET A 158 15.94 1.17 -13.79
CA MET A 158 15.95 -0.02 -14.65
C MET A 158 15.49 -1.28 -13.90
N LEU A 159 14.75 -2.14 -14.59
CA LEU A 159 14.41 -3.47 -14.09
C LEU A 159 15.70 -4.30 -13.98
N VAL A 160 15.97 -4.86 -12.80
CA VAL A 160 17.14 -5.72 -12.56
C VAL A 160 16.79 -7.18 -12.32
N LYS A 161 15.57 -7.47 -11.86
CA LYS A 161 15.13 -8.86 -11.60
C LYS A 161 13.61 -8.97 -11.61
N THR A 162 13.12 -10.06 -12.19
CA THR A 162 11.71 -10.48 -12.11
C THR A 162 11.64 -11.83 -11.42
N ILE A 163 10.73 -11.97 -10.45
CA ILE A 163 10.41 -13.25 -9.80
C ILE A 163 8.94 -13.54 -10.10
N TYR A 164 8.68 -14.59 -10.87
CA TYR A 164 7.32 -15.06 -11.12
C TYR A 164 6.82 -15.89 -9.93
N ILE A 165 5.58 -15.64 -9.54
CA ILE A 165 4.93 -16.30 -8.41
C ILE A 165 3.90 -17.27 -8.99
N PRO A 166 4.09 -18.59 -8.85
CA PRO A 166 3.12 -19.58 -9.30
C PRO A 166 1.74 -19.37 -8.66
N LEU A 167 0.66 -19.54 -9.42
CA LEU A 167 -0.70 -19.29 -8.93
C LEU A 167 -1.11 -20.22 -7.78
N ASP A 168 -0.66 -21.47 -7.81
CA ASP A 168 -0.84 -22.47 -6.75
C ASP A 168 -0.16 -22.09 -5.43
N ILE A 169 0.86 -21.22 -5.47
CA ILE A 169 1.49 -20.64 -4.28
C ILE A 169 0.83 -19.30 -3.92
N ALA A 170 0.45 -18.49 -4.91
CA ALA A 170 -0.17 -17.19 -4.72
C ALA A 170 -1.57 -17.27 -4.10
N THR A 171 -2.26 -18.39 -4.28
CA THR A 171 -3.65 -18.61 -3.83
C THR A 171 -3.71 -19.67 -2.74
N ASN A 172 -4.80 -19.65 -1.96
CA ASN A 172 -5.09 -20.72 -1.01
C ASN A 172 -5.59 -21.99 -1.74
N LYS A 173 -5.88 -23.04 -0.97
CA LYS A 173 -6.38 -24.33 -1.51
C LYS A 173 -7.69 -24.24 -2.31
N THR A 174 -8.48 -23.18 -2.13
CA THR A 174 -9.72 -22.96 -2.89
C THR A 174 -9.50 -22.09 -4.15
N GLY A 175 -8.25 -21.75 -4.48
CA GLY A 175 -7.90 -20.90 -5.60
C GLY A 175 -8.14 -19.40 -5.35
N SER A 176 -8.39 -19.01 -4.09
CA SER A 176 -8.64 -17.61 -3.72
C SER A 176 -7.35 -16.95 -3.23
N GLY A 177 -6.99 -15.82 -3.82
CA GLY A 177 -5.81 -15.05 -3.41
C GLY A 177 -5.78 -13.65 -4.02
N LEU A 178 -5.16 -12.72 -3.31
CA LEU A 178 -4.91 -11.33 -3.70
C LEU A 178 -3.66 -10.87 -2.94
N LEU A 179 -2.52 -10.86 -3.63
CA LEU A 179 -1.27 -10.36 -3.08
C LEU A 179 -1.30 -8.83 -2.97
N VAL A 180 -1.17 -8.30 -1.75
CA VAL A 180 -1.38 -6.87 -1.45
C VAL A 180 -0.19 -6.16 -0.82
N ASP A 181 0.73 -6.88 -0.17
CA ASP A 181 1.88 -6.24 0.49
C ASP A 181 3.16 -7.03 0.31
N VAL A 182 4.28 -6.32 0.24
CA VAL A 182 5.62 -6.89 0.10
C VAL A 182 6.54 -6.35 1.19
N PHE A 183 7.28 -7.25 1.80
CA PHE A 183 8.31 -6.91 2.77
C PHE A 183 9.61 -7.65 2.42
N VAL A 184 10.75 -6.96 2.47
CA VAL A 184 12.05 -7.52 2.11
C VAL A 184 12.98 -7.52 3.31
N TYR A 185 13.33 -8.72 3.75
CA TYR A 185 14.35 -8.94 4.77
C TYR A 185 15.71 -9.18 4.11
N VAL A 186 16.72 -8.45 4.55
CA VAL A 186 18.12 -8.63 4.13
C VAL A 186 18.93 -9.06 5.35
N PRO A 187 19.40 -10.32 5.42
CA PRO A 187 20.19 -10.80 6.55
C PRO A 187 21.42 -9.92 6.81
N ASN A 188 21.68 -9.61 8.09
CA ASN A 188 22.79 -8.75 8.55
C ASN A 188 22.76 -7.32 7.99
N GLU A 189 21.66 -6.91 7.37
CA GLU A 189 21.44 -5.57 6.78
C GLU A 189 22.44 -5.10 5.72
N LYS A 190 23.37 -5.97 5.30
CA LYS A 190 24.36 -5.62 4.28
C LYS A 190 23.73 -5.67 2.90
N CYS A 191 23.72 -4.53 2.22
CA CYS A 191 23.19 -4.41 0.86
C CYS A 191 24.09 -5.03 -0.22
N THR A 192 25.30 -5.49 0.12
CA THR A 192 26.19 -6.19 -0.82
C THR A 192 25.64 -7.57 -1.17
N HIS A 193 25.42 -7.85 -2.46
CA HIS A 193 24.81 -9.10 -2.96
C HIS A 193 23.45 -9.43 -2.31
N PHE A 194 22.68 -8.40 -1.91
CA PHE A 194 21.42 -8.61 -1.21
C PHE A 194 20.36 -9.32 -2.08
N LEU A 195 20.39 -9.10 -3.40
CA LEU A 195 19.49 -9.76 -4.37
C LEU A 195 19.60 -11.30 -4.33
N ASP A 196 20.73 -11.84 -3.85
CA ASP A 196 20.98 -13.29 -3.75
C ASP A 196 20.68 -13.83 -2.35
N LYS A 197 20.50 -12.95 -1.36
CA LYS A 197 20.38 -13.31 0.07
C LYS A 197 19.05 -12.92 0.69
N MET A 198 18.30 -12.04 0.04
CA MET A 198 17.04 -11.53 0.54
C MET A 198 16.00 -12.64 0.74
N ILE A 199 15.14 -12.41 1.73
CA ILE A 199 13.92 -13.16 1.95
C ILE A 199 12.77 -12.18 1.73
N VAL A 200 11.86 -12.52 0.83
CA VAL A 200 10.71 -11.69 0.49
C VAL A 200 9.46 -12.33 1.07
N PHE A 201 8.69 -11.54 1.79
CA PHE A 201 7.38 -11.91 2.33
C PHE A 201 6.33 -11.14 1.55
N MET A 202 5.28 -11.83 1.11
CA MET A 202 4.19 -11.26 0.33
C MET A 202 2.85 -11.63 0.98
N ALA A 203 2.12 -10.64 1.47
CA ALA A 203 0.85 -10.88 2.16
C ALA A 203 -0.28 -11.09 1.14
N ASP A 204 -1.06 -12.14 1.35
CA ASP A 204 -2.27 -12.48 0.61
C ASP A 204 -3.50 -12.19 1.47
N SER A 205 -4.18 -11.08 1.17
CA SER A 205 -5.36 -10.65 1.94
C SER A 205 -6.57 -11.53 1.66
N LYS A 206 -6.87 -11.84 0.40
CA LYS A 206 -8.07 -12.62 0.03
C LYS A 206 -7.93 -14.09 0.41
N GLY A 207 -6.75 -14.67 0.25
CA GLY A 207 -6.47 -16.06 0.61
C GLY A 207 -6.03 -16.26 2.06
N SER A 208 -5.83 -15.19 2.84
CA SER A 208 -5.43 -15.24 4.26
C SER A 208 -4.13 -16.01 4.49
N GLY A 209 -3.07 -15.62 3.78
CA GLY A 209 -1.76 -16.29 3.86
C GLY A 209 -0.59 -15.37 3.58
N ILE A 210 0.62 -15.90 3.69
CA ILE A 210 1.86 -15.23 3.32
C ILE A 210 2.63 -16.13 2.36
N VAL A 211 3.06 -15.58 1.24
CA VAL A 211 4.02 -16.22 0.35
C VAL A 211 5.42 -15.76 0.73
N ILE A 212 6.32 -16.71 0.93
CA ILE A 212 7.71 -16.48 1.31
C ILE A 212 8.61 -16.93 0.17
N TYR A 213 9.49 -16.05 -0.30
CA TYR A 213 10.50 -16.35 -1.30
C TYR A 213 11.91 -16.19 -0.72
N HIS A 214 12.69 -17.26 -0.74
CA HIS A 214 14.10 -17.28 -0.37
C HIS A 214 14.98 -17.21 -1.61
N SER A 215 15.66 -16.07 -1.82
CA SER A 215 16.44 -15.85 -3.04
C SER A 215 17.63 -16.80 -3.18
N SER A 216 18.32 -17.10 -2.08
CA SER A 216 19.50 -17.98 -2.08
C SER A 216 19.18 -19.43 -2.50
N ARG A 217 17.98 -19.90 -2.17
CA ARG A 217 17.50 -21.25 -2.49
C ARG A 217 16.62 -21.28 -3.74
N LYS A 218 16.27 -20.10 -4.30
CA LYS A 218 15.24 -19.92 -5.33
C LYS A 218 13.96 -20.70 -5.01
N HIS A 219 13.60 -20.73 -3.73
CA HIS A 219 12.49 -21.51 -3.23
C HIS A 219 11.38 -20.59 -2.74
N MET A 220 10.14 -20.99 -3.00
CA MET A 220 8.95 -20.26 -2.59
C MET A 220 7.99 -21.22 -1.89
N CYS A 221 7.36 -20.75 -0.82
CA CYS A 221 6.34 -21.50 -0.10
C CYS A 221 5.22 -20.56 0.39
N ARG A 222 4.04 -21.13 0.63
CA ARG A 222 2.91 -20.45 1.24
C ARG A 222 2.76 -20.89 2.69
N VAL A 223 2.51 -19.93 3.58
CA VAL A 223 2.21 -20.15 5.00
C VAL A 223 0.81 -19.60 5.29
N GLU A 224 -0.02 -20.38 5.98
CA GLU A 224 -1.38 -20.02 6.35
C GLU A 224 -1.58 -20.23 7.85
N SER A 225 -2.45 -19.42 8.45
CA SER A 225 -2.85 -19.54 9.85
C SER A 225 -4.24 -18.96 10.05
N ASP A 226 -5.00 -19.47 11.02
CA ASP A 226 -6.31 -18.89 11.37
C ASP A 226 -6.19 -17.44 11.86
N TYR A 227 -5.05 -17.04 12.42
CA TYR A 227 -4.76 -15.66 12.80
C TYR A 227 -4.60 -14.69 11.62
N MET A 228 -4.48 -15.20 10.39
CA MET A 228 -4.40 -14.40 9.18
C MET A 228 -5.77 -14.14 8.55
N LYS A 229 -6.85 -14.74 9.09
CA LYS A 229 -8.23 -14.53 8.64
C LYS A 229 -8.84 -13.30 9.32
N PRO A 230 -9.80 -12.60 8.66
CA PRO A 230 -10.50 -11.49 9.31
C PRO A 230 -11.29 -11.97 10.54
N THR A 231 -11.21 -11.21 11.62
CA THR A 231 -12.02 -11.43 12.84
C THR A 231 -13.31 -10.62 12.84
N ASN A 232 -13.30 -9.45 12.18
CA ASN A 232 -14.47 -8.61 11.96
C ASN A 232 -14.38 -8.04 10.54
N THR A 233 -15.52 -8.03 9.85
CA THR A 233 -15.64 -7.54 8.47
C THR A 233 -16.39 -6.22 8.39
N THR A 234 -17.01 -5.75 9.47
CA THR A 234 -17.80 -4.52 9.50
C THR A 234 -17.01 -3.42 10.19
N PHE A 235 -16.83 -2.30 9.50
CA PHE A 235 -16.04 -1.16 9.96
C PHE A 235 -16.92 0.08 10.02
N LEU A 236 -16.78 0.85 11.11
CA LEU A 236 -17.36 2.18 11.28
C LEU A 236 -16.25 3.22 11.16
N VAL A 237 -16.29 4.05 10.13
CA VAL A 237 -15.31 5.12 9.90
C VAL A 237 -16.07 6.40 9.58
N ASP A 238 -15.85 7.45 10.38
CA ASP A 238 -16.47 8.77 10.19
C ASP A 238 -18.01 8.72 10.14
N GLY A 239 -18.62 7.86 10.95
CA GLY A 239 -20.08 7.66 10.98
C GLY A 239 -20.62 6.71 9.90
N ASP A 240 -19.80 6.34 8.91
CA ASP A 240 -20.18 5.42 7.84
C ASP A 240 -19.86 3.97 8.21
N ILE A 241 -20.82 3.06 7.99
CA ILE A 241 -20.64 1.62 8.15
C ILE A 241 -20.38 0.99 6.80
N PHE A 242 -19.28 0.25 6.64
CA PHE A 242 -18.97 -0.50 5.42
C PHE A 242 -18.38 -1.87 5.74
N THR A 243 -18.52 -2.80 4.79
CA THR A 243 -18.01 -4.17 4.92
C THR A 243 -16.73 -4.35 4.10
N TYR A 244 -15.70 -4.89 4.73
CA TYR A 244 -14.45 -5.31 4.08
C TYR A 244 -14.06 -6.71 4.56
N VAL A 245 -13.98 -7.65 3.62
CA VAL A 245 -13.58 -9.03 3.90
C VAL A 245 -12.15 -9.22 3.38
N GLY A 246 -11.17 -8.95 4.24
CA GLY A 246 -9.75 -9.16 3.94
C GLY A 246 -9.00 -9.66 5.15
N GLY A 247 -8.14 -10.65 4.96
CA GLY A 247 -7.26 -11.19 5.98
C GLY A 247 -6.03 -10.32 6.20
N ILE A 248 -4.89 -10.95 6.44
CA ILE A 248 -3.61 -10.26 6.58
C ILE A 248 -3.36 -9.29 5.42
N PHE A 249 -3.13 -8.02 5.76
CA PHE A 249 -2.94 -6.96 4.76
C PHE A 249 -1.57 -6.31 4.83
N SER A 250 -1.09 -5.92 6.02
CA SER A 250 0.17 -5.18 6.20
C SER A 250 1.19 -5.98 6.99
N MET A 251 2.45 -5.96 6.55
CA MET A 251 3.56 -6.53 7.31
C MET A 251 4.60 -5.47 7.66
N THR A 252 5.04 -5.49 8.91
CA THR A 252 6.20 -4.68 9.34
C THR A 252 7.05 -5.46 10.34
N ILE A 253 8.28 -5.01 10.53
CA ILE A 253 9.20 -5.55 11.53
C ILE A 253 9.20 -4.62 12.73
N MET A 254 9.05 -5.21 13.92
CA MET A 254 9.45 -4.58 15.17
C MET A 254 10.90 -5.00 15.45
N GLY A 255 11.72 -4.10 15.98
CA GLY A 255 13.14 -4.36 16.27
C GLY A 255 13.38 -5.72 16.97
N ASP A 256 14.57 -6.29 16.75
CA ASP A 256 15.01 -7.61 17.23
C ASP A 256 14.40 -8.84 16.52
N GLY A 257 14.05 -8.70 15.23
CA GLY A 257 13.66 -9.84 14.39
C GLY A 257 12.27 -10.43 14.71
N LYS A 258 11.42 -9.67 15.41
CA LYS A 258 10.04 -10.04 15.69
C LYS A 258 9.09 -9.40 14.65
N TYR A 259 8.29 -10.23 14.01
CA TYR A 259 7.33 -9.80 13.00
C TYR A 259 6.03 -9.33 13.66
N SER A 260 5.41 -8.27 13.13
CA SER A 260 4.04 -7.92 13.50
C SER A 260 3.22 -7.63 12.25
N THR A 261 2.08 -8.31 12.18
CA THR A 261 1.09 -8.16 11.11
C THR A 261 0.08 -7.12 11.57
N PHE A 262 -0.03 -6.01 10.85
CA PHE A 262 -0.99 -4.95 11.17
C PHE A 262 -2.16 -5.02 10.19
N ASN A 263 -3.38 -4.84 10.70
CA ASN A 263 -4.54 -4.89 9.82
C ASN A 263 -4.69 -3.64 8.94
N ILE A 264 -4.45 -2.40 9.38
CA ILE A 264 -4.70 -1.22 8.49
C ILE A 264 -3.74 -0.04 8.71
N MET A 265 -2.57 -0.20 9.33
CA MET A 265 -1.61 0.93 9.43
C MET A 265 -0.16 0.51 9.22
N ASN A 266 0.44 1.06 8.17
CA ASN A 266 1.87 0.89 7.89
C ASN A 266 2.63 2.03 8.57
N ILE A 267 3.13 1.77 9.77
CA ILE A 267 4.08 2.65 10.45
C ILE A 267 5.46 2.35 9.88
N SER A 268 5.98 3.26 9.07
CA SER A 268 7.33 3.18 8.54
C SER A 268 8.25 3.99 9.44
N THR A 269 9.07 3.32 10.25
CA THR A 269 10.12 3.95 11.06
C THR A 269 11.43 3.94 10.27
N TYR A 270 11.59 4.89 9.36
CA TYR A 270 12.89 5.12 8.72
C TYR A 270 13.22 6.61 8.87
N TRP A 271 14.47 6.94 9.21
CA TRP A 271 15.00 8.31 9.29
C TRP A 271 14.43 9.21 10.40
N GLY A 272 13.95 8.63 11.52
CA GLY A 272 13.41 9.43 12.62
C GLY A 272 12.05 10.07 12.31
N GLN A 273 11.37 9.65 11.24
CA GLN A 273 10.05 10.12 10.87
C GLN A 273 9.06 8.97 10.68
N LEU A 274 7.83 9.18 11.14
CA LEU A 274 6.66 8.38 10.82
C LEU A 274 5.98 8.99 9.59
N THR A 275 5.94 8.25 8.50
CA THR A 275 5.24 8.68 7.26
C THR A 275 3.99 7.84 7.02
N GLY A 276 2.92 8.45 6.51
CA GLY A 276 1.68 7.74 6.20
C GLY A 276 0.89 8.34 5.04
N LEU A 277 0.05 7.51 4.41
CA LEU A 277 -0.99 7.92 3.48
C LEU A 277 -2.35 7.59 4.11
N SER A 278 -3.21 8.60 4.24
CA SER A 278 -4.63 8.38 4.55
C SER A 278 -5.46 8.53 3.29
N ASN A 279 -6.45 7.66 3.12
CA ASN A 279 -7.49 7.76 2.10
C ASN A 279 -8.88 7.68 2.73
N ARG A 280 -9.93 8.02 1.96
CA ARG A 280 -11.33 7.85 2.35
C ARG A 280 -11.94 6.60 1.71
N PHE A 281 -11.30 5.44 1.89
CA PHE A 281 -11.73 4.19 1.27
C PHE A 281 -13.19 3.82 1.59
N GLN A 282 -13.71 4.20 2.77
CA GLN A 282 -15.10 3.95 3.14
C GLN A 282 -16.10 4.66 2.20
N LYS A 283 -15.82 5.91 1.80
CA LYS A 283 -16.68 6.65 0.86
C LYS A 283 -16.67 6.01 -0.52
N TYR A 284 -15.55 5.40 -0.88
CA TYR A 284 -15.42 4.63 -2.10
C TYR A 284 -16.23 3.33 -2.06
N ALA A 285 -16.07 2.54 -1.00
CA ALA A 285 -16.82 1.30 -0.79
C ALA A 285 -18.34 1.51 -0.74
N LEU A 286 -18.78 2.70 -0.31
CA LEU A 286 -20.19 3.08 -0.23
C LEU A 286 -20.69 3.89 -1.44
N GLN A 287 -19.86 4.10 -2.47
CA GLN A 287 -20.20 4.90 -3.66
C GLN A 287 -20.67 6.35 -3.34
N THR A 288 -20.14 6.94 -2.27
CA THR A 288 -20.43 8.32 -1.82
C THR A 288 -19.23 9.27 -1.96
N TYR A 289 -18.30 8.92 -2.85
CA TYR A 289 -17.06 9.65 -3.08
C TYR A 289 -17.29 11.00 -3.78
N ASN A 290 -16.68 12.09 -3.28
CA ASN A 290 -16.85 13.44 -3.82
C ASN A 290 -15.50 14.08 -4.18
N LEU A 291 -15.31 14.44 -5.47
CA LEU A 291 -14.08 15.04 -5.98
C LEU A 291 -13.85 16.50 -5.55
N SER A 292 -14.80 17.13 -4.87
CA SER A 292 -14.60 18.48 -4.31
C SER A 292 -13.86 18.45 -2.97
N ASP A 293 -13.95 17.32 -2.25
CA ASP A 293 -13.35 17.09 -0.93
C ASP A 293 -11.89 16.66 -1.01
N ILE A 294 -11.13 16.83 0.07
CA ILE A 294 -9.79 16.22 0.20
C ILE A 294 -9.92 14.76 0.61
N ASN A 295 -9.64 13.88 -0.34
CA ASN A 295 -9.80 12.43 -0.21
C ASN A 295 -8.51 11.70 0.15
N PHE A 296 -7.35 12.24 -0.26
CA PHE A 296 -6.05 11.64 0.04
C PHE A 296 -5.13 12.65 0.72
N ARG A 297 -4.37 12.19 1.73
CA ARG A 297 -3.34 12.99 2.42
C ARG A 297 -2.10 12.15 2.64
N TYR A 298 -0.96 12.65 2.18
CA TYR A 298 0.35 12.15 2.58
C TYR A 298 0.89 13.02 3.71
N PHE A 299 1.37 12.39 4.77
CA PHE A 299 1.79 13.08 5.97
C PHE A 299 3.02 12.48 6.63
N GLU A 300 3.69 13.30 7.42
CA GLU A 300 4.91 12.98 8.14
C GLU A 300 4.80 13.47 9.60
N MET A 301 5.44 12.76 10.52
CA MET A 301 5.52 13.12 11.94
C MET A 301 6.91 12.78 12.48
N ASN A 302 7.49 13.64 13.32
CA ASN A 302 8.79 13.39 13.93
C ASN A 302 8.69 12.33 15.04
N LEU A 303 9.46 11.24 14.94
CA LEU A 303 9.46 10.16 15.93
C LEU A 303 10.01 10.62 17.29
N ASP A 304 10.97 11.54 17.33
CA ASP A 304 11.49 12.06 18.59
C ASP A 304 10.43 12.86 19.35
N GLU A 305 9.57 13.60 18.64
CA GLU A 305 8.43 14.28 19.25
C GLU A 305 7.37 13.30 19.75
N ILE A 306 7.16 12.19 19.04
CA ILE A 306 6.28 11.11 19.49
C ILE A 306 6.84 10.48 20.77
N PHE A 307 8.11 10.07 20.77
CA PHE A 307 8.74 9.40 21.91
C PHE A 307 8.85 10.30 23.15
N LYS A 308 9.09 11.61 22.97
CA LYS A 308 9.07 12.59 24.08
C LYS A 308 7.72 12.71 24.80
N LYS A 309 6.63 12.28 24.18
CA LYS A 309 5.28 12.32 24.80
C LYS A 309 4.88 11.00 25.44
N ILE A 310 5.60 9.92 25.12
CA ILE A 310 5.32 8.57 25.64
C ILE A 310 6.19 8.26 26.87
N ASN A 311 7.31 8.96 27.02
CA ASN A 311 8.13 8.99 28.24
C ASN A 311 7.72 10.16 29.14
#